data_AF-A0AA37HY64-F1
#
_entry.id   AF-A0AA37HY64-F1
#
_cell.length_a   1.000
_cell.length_b   1.000
_cell.length_c   1.000
_cell.angle_alpha   90.00
_cell.angle_beta   90.00
_cell.angle_gamma   90.00
#
_symmetry.space_group_name_H-M   'P 1'
#
loop_
_entity.id
_entity.type
_entity.pdbx_description
1 polymer ?
#
loop_
_entity_poly.entity_id
_entity_poly.type
_entity_poly.pdbx_seq_one_letter_code
_entity_poly.pdbx_strand_id
1 'polypeptide(L)'
;MRMPSATQVAADYEDRVVTVGISRYTGNVQVYVYDANGIVVGYTVSSISGSGTVTLDTSNLPQGDYTLCIILDNATYSGEFLI
;
A
#
# COMPACT_ATOMS: atom_id res chain seq x y z
N MET A 1 -10.28 29.55 8.52
CA MET A 1 -8.90 29.00 8.40
C MET A 1 -9.03 27.68 7.66
N ARG A 2 -8.53 27.54 6.42
CA ARG A 2 -8.55 26.23 5.71
C ARG A 2 -7.40 25.40 6.25
N MET A 3 -7.70 24.22 6.78
CA MET A 3 -6.68 23.25 7.16
C MET A 3 -5.96 22.79 5.87
N PRO A 4 -4.62 22.72 5.84
CA PRO A 4 -3.92 22.14 4.70
C PRO A 4 -4.44 20.71 4.46
N SER A 5 -4.83 20.39 3.24
CA SER A 5 -5.28 19.03 2.90
C SER A 5 -4.05 18.16 2.65
N ALA A 6 -3.54 17.49 3.69
CA ALA A 6 -2.45 16.52 3.55
C ALA A 6 -2.94 15.28 2.78
N THR A 7 -2.03 14.67 2.03
CA THR A 7 -2.20 13.32 1.46
C THR A 7 -2.61 12.37 2.56
N GLN A 8 -3.61 11.52 2.28
CA GLN A 8 -4.04 10.48 3.20
C GLN A 8 -3.81 9.13 2.56
N VAL A 9 -3.16 8.25 3.31
CA VAL A 9 -2.92 6.86 2.95
C VAL A 9 -3.47 6.02 4.09
N ALA A 10 -4.38 5.09 3.76
CA ALA A 10 -4.89 4.09 4.68
C ALA A 10 -4.71 2.73 4.02
N ALA A 11 -4.23 1.75 4.79
CA ALA A 11 -4.07 0.38 4.32
C ALA A 11 -4.90 -0.55 5.21
N ASP A 12 -5.46 -1.56 4.58
CA ASP A 12 -6.24 -2.62 5.21
C ASP A 12 -5.88 -3.97 4.59
N TYR A 13 -6.10 -5.04 5.34
CA TYR A 13 -5.88 -6.40 4.88
C TYR A 13 -7.06 -7.29 5.29
N GLU A 14 -7.78 -7.79 4.29
CA GLU A 14 -8.94 -8.65 4.46
C GLU A 14 -8.96 -9.69 3.34
N ASP A 15 -9.34 -10.93 3.65
CA ASP A 15 -9.54 -12.02 2.68
C ASP A 15 -8.42 -12.17 1.64
N ARG A 16 -7.16 -12.18 2.11
CA ARG A 16 -5.95 -12.32 1.26
C ARG A 16 -5.73 -11.15 0.29
N VAL A 17 -6.38 -10.01 0.49
CA VAL A 17 -6.19 -8.81 -0.34
C VAL A 17 -5.73 -7.65 0.52
N VAL A 18 -4.59 -7.07 0.16
CA VAL A 18 -4.17 -5.76 0.69
C VAL A 18 -4.89 -4.68 -0.09
N THR A 19 -5.57 -3.79 0.62
CA THR A 19 -6.27 -2.63 0.04
C THR A 19 -5.65 -1.34 0.56
N VAL A 20 -5.19 -0.48 -0.35
CA VAL A 20 -4.60 0.82 -0.03
C VAL A 20 -5.49 1.93 -0.58
N GLY A 21 -6.18 2.63 0.31
CA GLY A 21 -6.98 3.81 0.01
C GLY A 21 -6.14 5.07 0.05
N ILE A 22 -6.21 5.88 -1.01
CA ILE A 22 -5.41 7.09 -1.17
C ILE A 22 -6.31 8.26 -1.51
N SER A 23 -6.11 9.39 -0.83
CA SER A 23 -6.78 10.64 -1.15
C SER A 23 -5.85 11.84 -1.10
N ARG A 24 -6.21 12.88 -1.85
CA ARG A 24 -5.47 14.13 -2.03
C ARG A 24 -4.07 13.91 -2.61
N TYR A 25 -3.96 12.96 -3.52
CA TYR A 25 -2.72 12.64 -4.22
C TYR A 25 -2.96 12.50 -5.72
N THR A 26 -2.03 13.01 -6.53
CA THR A 26 -1.98 12.77 -7.97
C THR A 26 -0.57 12.35 -8.32
N GLY A 27 -0.41 11.15 -8.88
CA GLY A 27 0.89 10.56 -9.17
C GLY A 27 0.83 9.04 -9.17
N ASN A 28 2.01 8.42 -9.27
CA ASN A 28 2.13 6.97 -9.20
C ASN A 28 2.19 6.52 -7.74
N VAL A 29 1.53 5.41 -7.45
CA VAL A 29 1.54 4.71 -6.18
C VAL A 29 2.12 3.34 -6.43
N GLN A 30 3.21 3.02 -5.73
CA GLN A 30 3.81 1.69 -5.78
C GLN A 30 3.55 1.00 -4.44
N VAL A 31 3.06 -0.22 -4.49
CA VAL A 31 2.80 -1.04 -3.31
C VAL A 31 3.64 -2.29 -3.44
N TYR A 32 4.43 -2.58 -2.40
CA TYR A 32 5.29 -3.75 -2.30
C TYR A 32 4.95 -4.52 -1.03
N VAL A 33 5.04 -5.84 -1.11
CA VAL A 33 4.98 -6.76 0.03
C VAL A 33 6.31 -7.49 0.11
N TYR A 34 6.94 -7.41 1.27
CA TYR A 34 8.20 -8.09 1.59
C TYR A 34 7.94 -9.24 2.57
N ASP A 35 8.63 -10.36 2.37
CA ASP A 35 8.68 -11.43 3.37
C ASP A 35 9.59 -11.06 4.55
N ALA A 36 9.66 -11.95 5.55
CA ALA A 36 10.50 -11.77 6.74
C ALA A 36 12.02 -11.65 6.45
N ASN A 37 12.48 -12.05 5.26
CA ASN A 37 13.88 -11.90 4.84
C ASN A 37 14.13 -10.59 4.09
N GLY A 38 13.11 -9.73 3.94
CA GLY A 38 13.19 -8.48 3.18
C GLY A 38 13.17 -8.70 1.67
N ILE A 39 12.64 -9.83 1.19
CA ILE A 39 12.50 -10.13 -0.24
C ILE A 39 11.11 -9.70 -0.72
N VAL A 40 11.04 -9.00 -1.86
CA VAL A 40 9.77 -8.63 -2.49
C VAL A 40 9.08 -9.90 -3.00
N VAL A 41 7.89 -10.19 -2.48
CA VAL A 41 7.06 -11.33 -2.86
C VAL A 41 5.74 -10.93 -3.52
N GLY A 42 5.40 -9.65 -3.52
CA GLY A 42 4.25 -9.09 -4.23
C GLY A 42 4.46 -7.61 -4.53
N TYR A 43 3.92 -7.14 -5.65
CA TYR A 43 3.93 -5.73 -5.98
C TYR A 43 2.78 -5.33 -6.92
N THR A 44 2.39 -4.07 -6.87
CA THR A 44 1.49 -3.45 -7.84
C THR A 44 1.76 -1.95 -7.96
N VAL A 45 1.43 -1.37 -9.10
CA VAL A 45 1.60 0.06 -9.37
C VAL A 45 0.32 0.60 -9.98
N SER A 46 -0.14 1.75 -9.49
CA SER A 46 -1.33 2.43 -10.02
C SER A 46 -1.11 3.92 -10.08
N SER A 47 -1.66 4.57 -11.11
CA SER A 47 -1.69 6.02 -11.22
C SER A 47 -3.00 6.55 -10.64
N ILE A 48 -2.92 7.42 -9.64
CA ILE A 48 -4.07 8.02 -8.98
C ILE A 48 -4.17 9.50 -9.36
N SER A 49 -5.40 9.99 -9.50
CA SER A 49 -5.71 11.42 -9.69
C SER A 49 -6.75 11.86 -8.67
N GLY A 50 -6.31 12.61 -7.65
CA GLY A 50 -7.14 13.06 -6.55
C GLY A 50 -7.40 11.98 -5.49
N SER A 51 -8.06 10.89 -5.85
CA SER A 51 -8.36 9.78 -4.94
C SER A 51 -8.51 8.46 -5.68
N GLY A 52 -8.18 7.36 -5.01
CA GLY A 52 -8.36 6.02 -5.57
C GLY A 52 -7.94 4.93 -4.60
N THR A 53 -8.07 3.70 -5.08
CA THR A 53 -7.73 2.50 -4.33
C THR A 53 -6.75 1.66 -5.14
N VAL A 54 -5.75 1.09 -4.45
CA VAL A 54 -4.81 0.12 -5.01
C VAL A 54 -4.99 -1.19 -4.26
N THR A 55 -5.15 -2.29 -4.99
CA THR A 55 -5.31 -3.62 -4.39
C THR A 55 -4.20 -4.55 -4.83
N LEU A 56 -3.75 -5.41 -3.93
CA LEU A 56 -2.77 -6.46 -4.20
C LEU A 56 -3.29 -7.79 -3.63
N ASP A 57 -3.48 -8.77 -4.52
CA ASP A 57 -3.85 -10.14 -4.14
C ASP A 57 -2.62 -10.88 -3.60
N THR A 58 -2.78 -11.47 -2.42
CA THR A 58 -1.76 -12.23 -1.69
C THR A 58 -2.17 -13.68 -1.47
N SER A 59 -3.19 -14.18 -2.18
CA SER A 59 -3.73 -15.54 -2.03
C SER A 59 -2.69 -16.64 -2.26
N ASN A 60 -1.66 -16.36 -3.06
CA ASN A 60 -0.57 -17.29 -3.37
C ASN A 60 0.57 -17.26 -2.33
N LEU A 61 0.52 -16.34 -1.36
CA LEU A 61 1.55 -16.23 -0.32
C LEU A 61 1.24 -17.20 0.85
N PRO A 62 2.25 -17.88 1.40
CA PRO A 62 2.06 -18.70 2.58
C PRO A 62 1.65 -17.87 3.80
N GLN A 63 1.16 -18.54 4.85
CA GLN A 63 0.89 -17.90 6.12
C GLN A 63 2.20 -17.39 6.74
N GLY A 64 2.21 -16.17 7.29
CA GLY A 64 3.41 -15.59 7.88
C GLY A 64 3.38 -14.06 8.02
N ASP A 65 4.46 -13.53 8.58
CA ASP A 65 4.67 -12.09 8.76
C ASP A 65 5.21 -11.44 7.48
N TYR A 66 4.61 -10.31 7.12
CA TYR A 66 4.97 -9.54 5.94
C TYR A 66 5.07 -8.06 6.24
N THR A 67 5.91 -7.36 5.48
CA THR A 67 5.98 -5.90 5.50
C THR A 67 5.31 -5.34 4.26
N LEU A 68 4.29 -4.51 4.45
CA LEU A 68 3.71 -3.66 3.44
C LEU A 68 4.53 -2.37 3.31
N CYS A 69 4.89 -1.99 2.09
CA CYS A 69 5.55 -0.73 1.77
C CYS A 69 4.79 -0.01 0.66
N ILE A 70 4.44 1.25 0.88
CA ILE A 70 3.70 2.10 -0.05
C ILE A 70 4.59 3.31 -0.36
N ILE A 71 4.94 3.46 -1.63
CA ILE A 71 5.79 4.54 -2.13
C ILE A 71 4.97 5.48 -2.99
N LEU A 72 4.93 6.73 -2.56
CA LEU A 72 4.49 7.90 -3.32
C LEU A 72 5.73 8.69 -3.77
N ASP A 73 5.56 9.68 -4.64
CA ASP A 73 6.68 10.49 -5.16
C ASP A 73 7.50 11.19 -4.07
N ASN A 74 6.88 11.54 -2.93
CA ASN A 74 7.50 12.31 -1.86
C ASN A 74 7.48 11.64 -0.47
N ALA A 75 6.93 10.43 -0.36
CA ALA A 75 6.73 9.77 0.92
C ALA A 75 6.75 8.25 0.79
N THR A 76 7.24 7.58 1.82
CA THR A 76 7.17 6.13 1.98
C THR A 76 6.46 5.81 3.29
N TYR A 77 5.49 4.91 3.22
CA TYR A 77 4.77 4.39 4.38
C TYR A 77 5.07 2.89 4.48
N SER A 78 5.29 2.40 5.69
CA SER A 78 5.48 0.97 5.93
C SER A 78 4.69 0.50 7.15
N GLY A 79 4.30 -0.77 7.13
CA GLY A 79 3.62 -1.43 8.23
C GLY A 79 3.72 -2.95 8.11
N GLU A 80 3.58 -3.65 9.22
CA GLU A 80 3.60 -5.11 9.27
C GLU A 80 2.17 -5.65 9.27
N PHE A 81 1.97 -6.80 8.64
CA PHE A 81 0.70 -7.52 8.66
C PHE A 81 0.94 -9.03 8.61
N LEU A 82 -0.02 -9.79 9.13
CA LEU A 82 -0.01 -11.24 9.15
C LEU A 82 -0.98 -11.76 8.09
N ILE A 83 -0.49 -12.65 7.23
CA ILE A 83 -1.27 -13.43 6.27
C ILE A 83 -1.59 -14.81 6.86
#